data_AF-A0A520HY81-F1
#
_entry.id   AF-A0A520HY81-F1
#
_cell.length_a   1.000
_cell.length_b   1.000
_cell.length_c   1.000
_cell.angle_alpha   90.00
_cell.angle_beta   90.00
_cell.angle_gamma   90.00
#
_symmetry.space_group_name_H-M   'P 1'
#
loop_
_entity.id
_entity.type
_entity.pdbx_description
1 polymer ?
#
loop_
_entity_poly.entity_id
_entity_poly.type
_entity_poly.pdbx_seq_one_letter_code
_entity_poly.pdbx_strand_id
1 'polypeptide(L)'
;MAIATKRAASGSKRVGPAAAALLALFSSGSIGAGQAPTRLTTEPSMYARAVRSADGEILAAMTGFVGGKHIDVYASADAGASFRRVSRITDPDFATGLCCGTIFQLPRAIGGLPAGTMLWAGSVGQDGGTERRRMTIKIYRSADKGRT
;
A
#
# COMPACT_ATOMS: atom_id res chain seq x y z
N MET A 1 -8.29 -75.93 -17.09
CA MET A 1 -6.97 -76.57 -16.92
C MET A 1 -6.12 -75.62 -16.07
N ALA A 2 -6.06 -75.87 -14.76
CA ALA A 2 -5.42 -75.00 -13.79
C ALA A 2 -3.90 -75.26 -13.78
N ILE A 3 -3.09 -74.19 -13.87
CA ILE A 3 -1.63 -74.30 -13.81
C ILE A 3 -1.18 -73.92 -12.41
N ALA A 4 -0.46 -74.86 -11.81
CA ALA A 4 0.06 -74.85 -10.46
C ALA A 4 1.13 -73.77 -10.24
N THR A 5 1.11 -73.25 -9.01
CA THR A 5 2.06 -72.32 -8.40
C THR A 5 3.45 -72.92 -8.22
N LYS A 6 4.50 -72.15 -8.51
CA LYS A 6 5.86 -72.39 -7.99
C LYS A 6 6.40 -71.11 -7.35
N ARG A 7 6.59 -71.15 -6.03
CA ARG A 7 7.26 -70.10 -5.24
C ARG A 7 8.74 -70.05 -5.62
N ALA A 8 9.23 -68.86 -5.97
CA ALA A 8 10.65 -68.57 -6.06
C ALA A 8 11.11 -67.82 -4.81
N ALA A 9 12.26 -68.23 -4.27
CA ALA A 9 12.85 -67.76 -3.04
C ALA A 9 13.29 -66.28 -3.15
N SER A 10 13.02 -65.53 -2.07
CA SER A 10 13.41 -64.12 -1.90
C SER A 10 14.90 -64.01 -1.58
N GLY A 11 15.70 -63.64 -2.56
CA GLY A 11 17.09 -63.23 -2.36
C GLY A 11 17.17 -61.82 -1.77
N SER A 12 17.69 -61.72 -0.54
CA SER A 12 18.04 -60.47 0.12
C SER A 12 19.17 -59.76 -0.64
N LYS A 13 18.87 -58.62 -1.27
CA LYS A 13 19.89 -57.65 -1.69
C LYS A 13 19.91 -56.52 -0.67
N ARG A 14 21.03 -56.41 0.05
CA ARG A 14 21.38 -55.27 0.89
C ARG A 14 21.41 -54.01 0.01
N VAL A 15 20.57 -53.03 0.31
CA VAL A 15 20.67 -51.67 -0.21
C VAL A 15 21.41 -50.84 0.83
N GLY A 16 22.53 -50.25 0.44
CA GLY A 16 23.38 -49.42 1.30
C GLY A 16 22.73 -48.09 1.70
N PRO A 17 23.29 -47.39 2.71
CA PRO A 17 22.71 -46.19 3.28
C PRO A 17 23.11 -44.98 2.42
N ALA A 18 22.39 -44.73 1.33
CA ALA A 18 22.58 -43.51 0.54
C ALA A 18 21.30 -43.07 -0.15
N ALA A 19 20.17 -43.10 0.58
CA ALA A 19 19.04 -42.25 0.25
C ALA A 19 19.21 -40.96 1.06
N ALA A 20 20.04 -40.05 0.55
CA ALA A 20 20.15 -38.71 1.08
C ALA A 20 18.80 -38.01 0.88
N ALA A 21 18.01 -37.98 1.93
CA ALA A 21 16.76 -37.24 1.99
C ALA A 21 17.11 -35.74 1.85
N LEU A 22 16.86 -35.17 0.68
CA LEU A 22 16.74 -33.73 0.52
C LEU A 22 15.44 -33.29 1.23
N LEU A 23 15.52 -33.11 2.56
CA LEU A 23 14.54 -32.30 3.27
C LEU A 23 14.78 -30.84 2.88
N ALA A 24 14.01 -30.36 1.91
CA ALA A 24 13.85 -28.93 1.71
C ALA A 24 13.32 -28.33 3.02
N LEU A 25 14.19 -27.61 3.73
CA LEU A 25 13.81 -26.73 4.82
C LEU A 25 12.92 -25.64 4.22
N PHE A 26 11.62 -25.87 4.17
CA PHE A 26 10.67 -24.78 4.12
C PHE A 26 10.81 -24.05 5.45
N SER A 27 11.66 -23.02 5.47
CA SER A 27 11.57 -21.99 6.48
C SER A 27 10.17 -21.41 6.33
N SER A 28 9.25 -21.88 7.16
CA SER A 28 8.02 -21.17 7.46
C SER A 28 8.45 -19.83 8.01
N GLY A 29 8.67 -18.87 7.12
CA GLY A 29 8.92 -17.48 7.48
C GLY A 29 7.75 -17.10 8.36
N SER A 30 8.01 -17.01 9.65
CA SER A 30 7.01 -16.49 10.58
C SER A 30 6.67 -15.12 10.03
N ILE A 31 5.42 -14.93 9.59
CA ILE A 31 4.90 -13.58 9.43
C ILE A 31 5.03 -13.01 10.84
N GLY A 32 6.06 -12.19 11.07
CA GLY A 32 6.27 -11.56 12.35
C GLY A 32 4.95 -10.93 12.77
N ALA A 33 4.59 -11.03 14.05
CA ALA A 33 3.43 -10.34 14.57
C ALA A 33 3.48 -8.90 14.03
N GLY A 34 2.49 -8.53 13.21
CA GLY A 34 2.49 -7.23 12.56
C GLY A 34 2.64 -6.15 13.62
N GLN A 35 3.48 -5.15 13.37
CA GLN A 35 3.54 -3.98 14.24
C GLN A 35 2.12 -3.47 14.48
N ALA A 36 1.84 -3.08 15.73
CA ALA A 36 0.57 -2.43 16.05
C ALA A 36 0.35 -1.25 15.09
N PRO A 37 -0.87 -1.06 14.56
CA PRO A 37 -1.10 -0.03 13.56
C PRO A 37 -0.80 1.36 14.15
N THR A 38 0.01 2.15 13.44
CA THR A 38 0.28 3.53 13.82
C THR A 38 -0.91 4.39 13.45
N ARG A 39 -1.58 4.97 14.45
CA ARG A 39 -2.72 5.84 14.24
C ARG A 39 -2.28 7.20 13.70
N LEU A 40 -2.86 7.63 12.58
CA LEU A 40 -2.57 8.94 11.98
C LEU A 40 -3.44 10.06 12.55
N THR A 41 -4.71 9.78 12.85
CA THR A 41 -5.66 10.74 13.43
C THR A 41 -6.75 10.05 14.25
N THR A 42 -7.36 10.80 15.16
CA THR A 42 -8.60 10.44 15.86
C THR A 42 -9.85 10.95 15.16
N GLU A 43 -9.69 11.87 14.19
CA GLU A 43 -10.79 12.47 13.44
C GLU A 43 -11.34 11.49 12.37
N PRO A 44 -12.63 11.61 12.02
CA PRO A 44 -13.20 10.86 10.91
C PRO A 44 -12.42 11.11 9.62
N SER A 45 -12.00 10.02 8.98
CA SER A 45 -11.19 10.06 7.77
C SER A 45 -11.39 8.80 6.93
N MET A 46 -11.04 8.86 5.64
CA MET A 46 -11.15 7.72 4.73
C MET A 46 -10.06 7.70 3.65
N TYR A 47 -9.91 6.54 3.00
CA TYR A 47 -9.01 6.31 1.85
C TYR A 47 -7.55 6.69 2.12
N ALA A 48 -6.99 6.19 3.22
CA ALA A 48 -5.56 6.31 3.47
C ALA A 48 -4.74 5.71 2.31
N ARG A 49 -3.75 6.47 1.83
CA ARG A 49 -2.74 6.06 0.84
C ARG A 49 -1.38 6.54 1.32
N ALA A 50 -0.35 5.76 1.05
CA ALA A 50 1.00 6.10 1.46
C ALA A 50 2.01 5.83 0.34
N VAL A 51 3.10 6.57 0.36
CA VAL A 51 4.27 6.37 -0.50
C VAL A 51 5.53 6.58 0.33
N ARG A 52 6.56 5.80 0.05
CA ARG A 52 7.91 6.09 0.55
C ARG A 52 8.61 6.96 -0.49
N SER A 53 9.06 8.12 -0.05
CA SER A 53 9.84 9.02 -0.87
C SER A 53 11.23 8.44 -1.18
N ALA A 54 11.90 8.97 -2.21
CA ALA A 54 13.25 8.54 -2.58
C ALA A 54 14.29 8.66 -1.45
N ASP A 55 14.12 9.59 -0.51
CA ASP A 55 14.98 9.76 0.67
C ASP A 55 14.51 8.96 1.90
N GLY A 56 13.47 8.15 1.75
CA GLY A 56 13.04 7.19 2.77
C GLY A 56 11.93 7.69 3.70
N GLU A 57 11.60 8.99 3.72
CA GLU A 57 10.45 9.55 4.45
C GLU A 57 9.15 8.92 3.91
N ILE A 58 8.25 8.47 4.79
CA ILE A 58 6.93 7.95 4.40
C ILE A 58 5.93 9.08 4.46
N LEU A 59 5.26 9.33 3.35
CA LEU A 59 4.18 10.29 3.25
C LEU A 59 2.86 9.51 3.18
N ALA A 60 1.89 9.88 4.00
CA ALA A 60 0.56 9.30 4.00
C ALA A 60 -0.49 10.40 3.82
N ALA A 61 -1.56 10.11 3.10
CA ALA A 61 -2.66 11.03 2.92
C ALA A 61 -4.01 10.36 2.99
N MET A 62 -5.00 11.13 3.41
CA MET A 62 -6.37 10.68 3.56
C MET A 62 -7.34 11.84 3.34
N THR A 63 -8.59 11.51 3.03
CA THR A 63 -9.67 12.47 3.06
C THR A 63 -10.10 12.69 4.51
N GLY A 64 -10.08 13.94 4.96
CA GLY A 64 -10.60 14.38 6.25
C GLY A 64 -11.90 15.17 6.09
N PHE A 65 -12.69 15.23 7.17
CA PHE A 65 -14.05 15.83 7.15
C PHE A 65 -14.28 16.93 8.19
N VAL A 66 -13.39 17.05 9.18
CA VAL A 66 -13.54 18.04 10.26
C VAL A 66 -13.26 19.45 9.73
N GLY A 67 -14.23 20.35 9.90
CA GLY A 67 -14.14 21.72 9.37
C GLY A 67 -14.31 21.82 7.85
N GLY A 68 -14.83 20.77 7.21
CA GLY A 68 -15.00 20.69 5.74
C GLY A 68 -14.15 19.56 5.14
N LYS A 69 -14.46 19.18 3.89
CA LYS A 69 -13.72 18.11 3.19
C LYS A 69 -12.35 18.63 2.76
N HIS A 70 -11.31 17.86 3.05
CA HIS A 70 -9.91 18.22 2.76
C HIS A 70 -9.05 16.97 2.58
N ILE A 71 -7.81 17.14 2.13
CA ILE A 71 -6.79 16.09 2.13
C ILE A 71 -5.77 16.44 3.22
N ASP A 72 -5.66 15.60 4.25
CA ASP A 72 -4.59 15.74 5.24
C ASP A 72 -3.38 14.91 4.81
N VAL A 73 -2.19 15.51 4.94
CA VAL A 73 -0.91 14.87 4.62
C VAL A 73 -0.09 14.70 5.89
N TYR A 74 0.40 13.49 6.10
CA TYR A 74 1.22 13.09 7.23
C TYR A 74 2.59 12.63 6.74
N ALA A 75 3.62 12.86 7.55
CA ALA A 75 4.97 12.38 7.29
C ALA A 75 5.52 11.57 8.48
N SER A 76 6.29 10.54 8.17
CA SER A 76 7.06 9.74 9.11
C SER A 76 8.53 9.69 8.66
N ALA A 77 9.42 10.06 9.57
CA ALA A 77 10.87 9.95 9.40
C ALA A 77 11.46 8.69 10.08
N ASP A 78 10.64 7.93 10.80
CA ASP A 78 11.02 6.78 11.62
C ASP A 78 10.41 5.47 11.09
N ALA A 79 10.40 5.34 9.77
CA ALA A 79 9.91 4.16 9.05
C ALA A 79 8.46 3.73 9.39
N GLY A 80 7.63 4.68 9.80
CA GLY A 80 6.21 4.47 10.10
C GLY A 80 5.90 4.27 11.58
N ALA A 81 6.89 4.37 12.47
CA ALA A 81 6.67 4.25 13.91
C ALA A 81 5.84 5.42 14.48
N SER A 82 6.02 6.63 13.96
CA SER A 82 5.20 7.79 14.28
C SER A 82 4.95 8.65 13.05
N PHE A 83 3.84 9.38 13.07
CA PHE A 83 3.46 10.31 12.00
C PHE A 83 3.04 11.65 12.57
N ARG A 84 3.34 12.72 11.84
CA ARG A 84 2.84 14.07 12.11
C ARG A 84 2.16 14.62 10.87
N ARG A 85 1.06 15.36 11.05
CA ARG A 85 0.45 16.11 9.93
C ARG A 85 1.42 17.21 9.51
N VAL A 86 1.77 17.26 8.24
CA VAL A 86 2.70 18.25 7.67
C VAL A 86 1.99 19.30 6.82
N SER A 87 0.82 18.97 6.25
CA SER A 87 0.01 19.93 5.51
C SER A 87 -1.45 19.46 5.40
N ARG A 88 -2.26 20.36 4.84
CA ARG A 88 -3.65 20.14 4.47
C ARG A 88 -3.91 20.79 3.12
N ILE A 89 -4.43 20.03 2.17
CA ILE A 89 -4.86 20.54 0.86
C ILE A 89 -6.35 20.88 0.96
N THR A 90 -6.69 22.11 0.62
CA THR A 90 -8.06 22.61 0.52
C THR A 90 -8.33 23.10 -0.89
N ASP A 91 -9.56 22.90 -1.35
CA ASP A 91 -10.07 23.40 -2.62
C ASP A 91 -11.57 23.66 -2.43
N PRO A 92 -12.10 24.83 -2.83
CA PRO A 92 -13.53 25.14 -2.67
C PRO A 92 -14.46 24.08 -3.24
N ASP A 93 -14.08 23.41 -4.32
CA ASP A 93 -14.90 22.39 -4.96
C ASP A 93 -15.03 21.13 -4.11
N PHE A 94 -14.18 20.92 -3.10
CA PHE A 94 -14.34 19.81 -2.14
C PHE A 94 -15.66 19.90 -1.37
N ALA A 95 -16.28 21.08 -1.27
CA ALA A 95 -17.64 21.22 -0.73
C ALA A 95 -18.66 20.37 -1.51
N THR A 96 -18.44 20.16 -2.82
CA THR A 96 -19.26 19.32 -3.69
C THR A 96 -18.94 17.83 -3.57
N GLY A 97 -18.08 17.44 -2.62
CA GLY A 97 -17.65 16.06 -2.41
C GLY A 97 -16.18 15.86 -2.76
N LEU A 98 -15.49 15.12 -1.90
CA LEU A 98 -14.14 14.62 -2.12
C LEU A 98 -14.12 13.12 -1.81
N CYS A 99 -13.59 12.31 -2.73
CA CYS A 99 -13.39 10.89 -2.52
C CYS A 99 -12.06 10.43 -3.10
N CYS A 100 -11.59 9.31 -2.52
CA CYS A 100 -10.79 8.33 -3.22
C CYS A 100 -9.48 8.94 -3.74
N GLY A 101 -8.68 9.45 -2.81
CA GLY A 101 -7.39 10.03 -3.12
C GLY A 101 -6.32 8.99 -3.45
N THR A 102 -5.27 9.43 -4.14
CA THR A 102 -3.98 8.75 -4.23
C THR A 102 -2.84 9.75 -4.14
N ILE A 103 -1.69 9.26 -3.71
CA ILE A 103 -0.43 10.00 -3.61
C ILE A 103 0.62 9.30 -4.48
N PHE A 104 1.41 10.09 -5.19
CA PHE A 104 2.47 9.57 -6.07
C PHE A 104 3.66 10.51 -6.07
N GLN A 105 4.88 9.97 -6.05
CA GLN A 105 6.10 10.75 -6.27
C GLN A 105 6.59 10.52 -7.69
N LEU A 106 6.90 11.59 -8.43
CA LEU A 106 7.45 11.47 -9.77
C LEU A 106 8.84 10.80 -9.73
N PRO A 107 9.07 9.67 -10.40
CA PRO A 107 10.37 8.99 -10.41
C PRO A 107 11.38 9.67 -11.33
N ARG A 108 10.89 10.50 -12.27
CA ARG A 108 11.68 11.29 -13.23
C ARG A 108 10.93 12.57 -13.56
N ALA A 109 11.60 13.52 -14.18
CA ALA A 109 10.95 14.74 -14.63
C ALA A 109 9.87 14.47 -15.69
N ILE A 110 8.77 15.24 -15.63
CA ILE A 110 7.70 15.24 -16.63
C ILE A 110 7.38 16.71 -16.95
N GLY A 111 7.76 17.17 -18.14
CA GLY A 111 7.67 18.58 -18.50
C GLY A 111 8.43 19.47 -17.52
N GLY A 112 7.79 20.51 -17.01
CA GLY A 112 8.36 21.41 -15.99
C GLY A 112 8.31 20.88 -14.55
N LEU A 113 7.89 19.63 -14.33
CA LEU A 113 7.86 19.01 -13.00
C LEU A 113 9.13 18.18 -12.80
N PRO A 114 10.02 18.55 -11.85
CA PRO A 114 11.22 17.78 -11.58
C PRO A 114 10.91 16.40 -10.96
N ALA A 115 11.87 15.48 -11.06
CA ALA A 115 11.84 14.24 -10.29
C ALA A 115 11.70 14.55 -8.79
N GLY A 116 10.97 13.71 -8.07
CA GLY A 116 10.68 13.92 -6.66
C GLY A 116 9.46 14.79 -6.36
N THR A 117 8.88 15.46 -7.37
CA THR A 117 7.59 16.18 -7.21
C THR A 117 6.52 15.22 -6.71
N MET A 118 5.82 15.61 -5.65
CA MET A 118 4.68 14.86 -5.13
C MET A 118 3.43 15.28 -5.88
N LEU A 119 2.59 14.31 -6.22
CA LEU A 119 1.28 14.51 -6.82
C LEU A 119 0.22 13.90 -5.90
N TRP A 120 -0.87 14.64 -5.73
CA TRP A 120 -2.12 14.13 -5.17
C TRP A 120 -3.19 14.17 -6.23
N ALA A 121 -3.88 13.05 -6.44
CA ALA A 121 -5.06 13.01 -7.28
C ALA A 121 -6.25 12.56 -6.45
N GLY A 122 -7.42 13.18 -6.66
CA GLY A 122 -8.63 12.83 -5.95
C GLY A 122 -9.87 13.09 -6.81
N SER A 123 -10.92 12.32 -6.55
CA SER A 123 -12.21 12.52 -7.21
C SER A 123 -13.03 13.57 -6.47
N VAL A 124 -13.57 14.53 -7.20
CA VAL A 124 -14.31 15.68 -6.65
C VAL A 124 -15.68 15.76 -7.32
N GLY A 125 -16.72 16.12 -6.56
CA GLY A 125 -18.06 16.36 -7.11
C GLY A 125 -19.09 15.27 -6.82
N GLN A 126 -18.77 14.26 -6.00
CA GLN A 126 -19.75 13.20 -5.75
C GLN A 126 -20.99 13.71 -4.99
N ASP A 127 -20.94 14.77 -4.20
CA ASP A 127 -22.11 15.27 -3.46
C ASP A 127 -22.94 16.30 -4.25
N GLY A 128 -22.63 16.55 -5.53
CA GLY A 128 -23.25 17.59 -6.37
C GLY A 128 -24.76 17.46 -6.69
N GLY A 129 -25.52 16.60 -6.01
CA GLY A 129 -26.94 16.35 -6.30
C GLY A 129 -27.18 15.64 -7.65
N THR A 130 -28.39 15.14 -7.89
CA THR A 130 -28.70 14.29 -9.07
C THR A 130 -28.40 14.97 -10.41
N GLU A 131 -28.53 16.29 -10.49
CA GLU A 131 -28.31 17.05 -11.72
C GLU A 131 -26.86 17.49 -11.94
N ARG A 132 -26.07 17.68 -10.86
CA ARG A 132 -24.68 18.18 -10.93
C ARG A 132 -23.63 17.22 -10.39
N ARG A 133 -23.99 15.94 -10.15
CA ARG A 133 -23.06 14.85 -9.79
C ARG A 133 -22.18 14.46 -10.99
N ARG A 134 -21.33 15.39 -11.42
CA ARG A 134 -20.27 15.18 -12.40
C ARG A 134 -18.96 15.12 -11.63
N MET A 135 -18.41 13.92 -11.51
CA MET A 135 -17.12 13.75 -10.84
C MET A 135 -15.99 14.16 -11.78
N THR A 136 -15.01 14.88 -11.24
CA THR A 136 -13.76 15.22 -11.92
C THR A 136 -12.58 14.72 -11.10
N ILE A 137 -11.47 14.42 -11.76
CA ILE A 137 -10.21 14.11 -11.08
C ILE A 137 -9.38 15.39 -11.07
N LYS A 138 -9.13 15.93 -9.88
CA LYS A 138 -8.20 17.05 -9.70
C LYS A 138 -6.83 16.50 -9.30
N ILE A 139 -5.78 17.15 -9.79
CA ILE A 139 -4.39 16.84 -9.44
C ILE A 139 -3.74 18.07 -8.81
N TYR A 140 -3.17 17.88 -7.63
CA TYR A 140 -2.37 18.86 -6.90
C TYR A 140 -0.91 18.41 -6.92
N ARG A 141 0.02 19.36 -6.83
CA ARG A 141 1.45 19.06 -6.80
C ARG A 141 2.13 19.75 -5.63
N SER A 142 3.23 19.17 -5.18
CA SER A 142 4.10 19.74 -4.16
C SER A 142 5.56 19.50 -4.52
N ALA A 143 6.38 20.54 -4.40
CA ALA A 143 7.82 20.49 -4.62
C ALA A 143 8.63 20.24 -3.33
N ASP A 144 7.99 20.27 -2.16
CA ASP A 144 8.62 20.20 -0.84
C ASP A 144 8.13 18.99 -0.02
N LYS A 145 7.83 17.90 -0.73
CA LYS A 145 7.34 16.62 -0.20
C LYS A 145 6.02 16.76 0.56
N GLY A 146 5.10 17.57 0.04
CA GLY A 146 3.75 17.72 0.56
C GLY A 146 3.65 18.66 1.75
N ARG A 147 4.57 19.61 1.93
CA ARG A 147 4.44 20.67 2.96
C ARG A 147 3.66 21.86 2.41
N THR A 148 3.77 22.15 1.12
CA THR A 148 2.98 23.13 0.37
C THR A 148 2.48 22.58 -0.96
#